data_AF-A0A7H5CXE7-F1
#
_entry.id   AF-A0A7H5CXE7-F1
#
_cell.length_a   1.000
_cell.length_b   1.000
_cell.length_c   1.000
_cell.angle_alpha   90.00
_cell.angle_beta   90.00
_cell.angle_gamma   90.00
#
_symmetry.space_group_name_H-M   'P 1'
#
loop_
_entity.id
_entity.type
_entity.pdbx_description
1 polymer ?
#
loop_
_entity_poly.entity_id
_entity_poly.type
_entity_poly.pdbx_seq_one_letter_code
_entity_poly.pdbx_strand_id
1 'polypeptide(L)'
;MEHRVKKVRAYSTAMISRLIIADRKLALLNPLLNDSDLIHKWDHSYGGHGLELMRITMYLDIVRELAAISFDRGNTSPSIFNILELISSKPLLEALKRDYCKPTTITWVNDVDPESRAFWEERHKERDLGDKSQRFDEHYHKAKKLFSELKGKDLHHKMRNVRNKLVAHYEMRQDGTEPRLADPKDFNLKWGDVESYFEELKPIIVELVLLISNEAYALDLFREDHERISRDFWKL
;
A
#
# COMPACT_ATOMS: atom_id res chain seq x y z
N MET A 1 9.15 -3.61 -25.23
CA MET A 1 8.50 -2.61 -24.37
C MET A 1 7.26 -3.18 -23.69
N GLU A 2 6.36 -3.82 -24.45
CA GLU A 2 5.13 -4.47 -23.96
C GLU A 2 5.32 -5.33 -22.69
N HIS A 3 6.31 -6.22 -22.67
CA HIS A 3 6.62 -7.03 -21.49
C HIS A 3 6.92 -6.20 -20.23
N ARG A 4 7.60 -5.05 -20.38
CA ARG A 4 7.94 -4.17 -19.25
C ARG A 4 6.71 -3.44 -18.73
N VAL A 5 5.82 -2.99 -19.62
CA VAL A 5 4.52 -2.39 -19.27
C VAL A 5 3.64 -3.43 -18.55
N LYS A 6 3.55 -4.65 -19.09
CA LYS A 6 2.80 -5.74 -18.46
C LYS A 6 3.35 -6.08 -17.07
N LYS A 7 4.68 -6.14 -16.92
CA LYS A 7 5.34 -6.38 -15.63
C LYS A 7 4.99 -5.31 -14.60
N VAL A 8 5.12 -4.02 -14.93
CA VAL A 8 4.87 -2.95 -13.97
C VAL A 8 3.38 -2.84 -13.59
N ARG A 9 2.46 -3.12 -14.52
CA ARG A 9 1.02 -3.24 -14.23
C ARG A 9 0.72 -4.41 -13.29
N ALA A 10 1.30 -5.58 -13.55
CA ALA A 10 1.16 -6.70 -12.63
C ALA A 10 1.68 -6.36 -11.23
N TYR A 11 2.77 -5.58 -11.14
CA TYR A 11 3.31 -5.12 -9.87
C TYR A 11 2.39 -4.11 -9.18
N SER A 12 1.80 -3.15 -9.89
CA SER A 12 0.86 -2.20 -9.30
C SER A 12 -0.39 -2.89 -8.77
N THR A 13 -0.96 -3.84 -9.53
CA THR A 13 -2.12 -4.64 -9.09
C THR A 13 -1.80 -5.50 -7.87
N ALA A 14 -0.63 -6.15 -7.85
CA ALA A 14 -0.20 -6.93 -6.69
C ALA A 14 0.01 -6.02 -5.46
N MET A 15 0.62 -4.85 -5.64
CA MET A 15 0.90 -3.88 -4.59
C MET A 15 -0.39 -3.39 -3.90
N ILE A 16 -1.40 -2.97 -4.66
CA ILE A 16 -2.67 -2.51 -4.09
C ILE A 16 -3.43 -3.65 -3.40
N SER A 17 -3.43 -4.85 -3.98
CA SER A 17 -4.08 -6.02 -3.38
C SER A 17 -3.46 -6.36 -2.03
N ARG A 18 -2.13 -6.28 -1.92
CA ARG A 18 -1.41 -6.51 -0.67
C ARG A 18 -1.69 -5.43 0.38
N LEU A 19 -1.83 -4.16 -0.04
CA LEU A 19 -2.24 -3.08 0.86
C LEU A 19 -3.66 -3.33 1.43
N ILE A 20 -4.62 -3.73 0.59
CA ILE A 20 -5.98 -4.09 1.02
C ILE A 20 -5.96 -5.24 2.02
N ILE A 21 -5.10 -6.25 1.81
CA ILE A 21 -4.93 -7.36 2.75
C ILE A 21 -4.32 -6.87 4.07
N ALA A 22 -3.35 -5.96 4.04
CA ALA A 22 -2.77 -5.39 5.24
C ALA A 22 -3.81 -4.61 6.06
N ASP A 23 -4.68 -3.85 5.40
CA ASP A 23 -5.80 -3.15 6.03
C ASP A 23 -6.77 -4.12 6.74
N ARG A 24 -7.12 -5.23 6.09
CA ARG A 24 -7.94 -6.30 6.72
C ARG A 24 -7.29 -6.86 7.98
N LYS A 25 -5.98 -7.10 7.93
CA LYS A 25 -5.23 -7.61 9.09
C LYS A 25 -5.18 -6.59 10.22
N LEU A 26 -5.01 -5.30 9.90
CA LEU A 26 -5.11 -4.21 10.88
C LEU A 26 -6.50 -4.17 11.52
N ALA A 27 -7.57 -4.26 10.72
CA ALA A 27 -8.94 -4.30 11.22
C ALA A 27 -9.18 -5.47 12.17
N LEU A 28 -8.63 -6.65 11.89
CA LEU A 28 -8.72 -7.83 12.78
C LEU A 28 -7.87 -7.69 14.04
N LEU A 29 -6.69 -7.06 13.95
CA LEU A 29 -5.80 -6.84 15.08
C LEU A 29 -6.35 -5.79 16.06
N ASN A 30 -7.03 -4.77 15.54
CA ASN A 30 -7.46 -3.61 16.33
C ASN A 30 -8.30 -3.97 17.57
N PRO A 31 -9.34 -4.84 17.48
CA PRO A 31 -10.08 -5.29 18.67
C PRO A 31 -9.20 -6.00 19.69
N LEU A 32 -8.24 -6.81 19.25
CA LEU A 32 -7.33 -7.49 20.17
C LEU A 32 -6.45 -6.51 20.94
N LEU A 33 -6.24 -5.29 20.45
CA LEU A 33 -5.43 -4.28 21.12
C LEU A 33 -6.26 -3.32 21.99
N ASN A 34 -7.49 -3.03 21.56
CA ASN A 34 -8.24 -1.87 22.06
C ASN A 34 -9.64 -2.20 22.62
N ASP A 35 -10.21 -3.38 22.35
CA ASP A 35 -11.52 -3.76 22.87
C ASP A 35 -11.36 -4.42 24.27
N SER A 36 -11.60 -3.63 25.31
CA SER A 36 -11.47 -4.10 26.70
C SER A 36 -12.41 -5.26 26.99
N ASP A 37 -13.64 -5.23 26.49
CA ASP A 37 -14.63 -6.27 26.78
C ASP A 37 -14.19 -7.60 26.18
N LEU A 38 -13.66 -7.56 24.96
CA LEU A 38 -13.06 -8.71 24.30
C LEU A 38 -11.86 -9.24 25.10
N ILE A 39 -10.91 -8.36 25.46
CA ILE A 39 -9.68 -8.73 26.16
C ILE A 39 -9.97 -9.34 27.54
N HIS A 40 -10.88 -8.73 28.31
CA HIS A 40 -11.25 -9.17 29.65
C HIS A 40 -11.83 -10.58 29.70
N LYS A 41 -12.40 -11.10 28.59
CA LYS A 41 -12.87 -12.50 28.50
C LYS A 41 -11.78 -13.52 28.81
N TRP A 42 -10.50 -13.17 28.60
CA TRP A 42 -9.37 -14.09 28.78
C TRP A 42 -8.45 -13.71 29.93
N ASP A 43 -8.80 -12.69 30.71
CA ASP A 43 -8.02 -12.30 31.89
C ASP A 43 -7.90 -13.47 32.87
N HIS A 44 -6.70 -13.61 33.43
CA HIS A 44 -6.35 -14.67 34.40
C HIS A 44 -6.64 -16.10 33.92
N SER A 45 -6.72 -16.33 32.60
CA SER A 45 -6.95 -17.64 31.99
C SER A 45 -5.79 -18.09 31.11
N TYR A 46 -5.70 -19.39 30.82
CA TYR A 46 -4.79 -19.89 29.78
C TYR A 46 -5.05 -19.27 28.40
N GLY A 47 -6.28 -18.80 28.14
CA GLY A 47 -6.64 -18.08 26.93
C GLY A 47 -5.86 -16.77 26.77
N GLY A 48 -5.43 -16.14 27.86
CA GLY A 48 -4.62 -14.91 27.82
C GLY A 48 -3.27 -15.12 27.13
N HIS A 49 -2.65 -16.30 27.29
CA HIS A 49 -1.43 -16.65 26.54
C HIS A 49 -1.71 -16.81 25.04
N GLY A 50 -2.86 -17.38 24.68
CA GLY A 50 -3.31 -17.49 23.29
C GLY A 50 -3.58 -16.12 22.66
N LEU A 51 -4.20 -15.21 23.40
CA LEU A 51 -4.43 -13.82 22.98
C LEU A 51 -3.12 -13.10 22.66
N GLU A 52 -2.13 -13.19 23.56
CA GLU A 52 -0.83 -12.54 23.34
C GLU A 52 -0.09 -13.13 22.14
N LEU A 53 -0.16 -14.45 21.96
CA LEU A 53 0.39 -15.12 20.77
C LEU A 53 -0.28 -14.62 19.47
N MET A 54 -1.61 -14.51 19.45
CA MET A 54 -2.32 -13.99 18.28
C MET A 54 -1.92 -12.55 17.96
N ARG A 55 -1.85 -11.68 18.97
CA ARG A 55 -1.42 -10.29 18.80
C ARG A 55 -0.05 -10.22 18.15
N ILE A 56 0.95 -10.91 18.72
CA ILE A 56 2.33 -10.82 18.23
C ILE A 56 2.47 -11.44 16.83
N THR A 57 1.78 -12.56 16.55
CA THR A 57 1.79 -13.18 15.22
C THR A 57 1.19 -12.28 14.16
N MET A 58 0.00 -11.72 14.42
CA MET A 58 -0.65 -10.80 13.48
C MET A 58 0.17 -9.53 13.27
N TYR A 59 0.75 -8.99 14.34
CA TYR A 59 1.64 -7.84 14.27
C TYR A 59 2.80 -8.04 13.32
N LEU A 60 3.58 -9.11 13.55
CA LEU A 60 4.77 -9.41 12.78
C LEU A 60 4.41 -9.69 11.32
N ASP A 61 3.26 -10.31 11.08
CA ASP A 61 2.75 -10.56 9.74
C ASP A 61 2.42 -9.26 9.00
N ILE A 62 1.76 -8.30 9.66
CA ILE A 62 1.49 -6.96 9.09
C ILE A 62 2.80 -6.21 8.86
N VAL A 63 3.73 -6.22 9.82
CA VAL A 63 5.02 -5.56 9.66
C VAL A 63 5.78 -6.12 8.45
N ARG A 64 5.82 -7.46 8.30
CA ARG A 64 6.41 -8.12 7.14
C ARG A 64 5.75 -7.67 5.84
N GLU A 65 4.41 -7.59 5.82
CA GLU A 65 3.63 -7.22 4.66
C GLU A 65 3.94 -5.78 4.22
N LEU A 66 3.80 -4.81 5.11
CA LEU A 66 4.06 -3.39 4.83
C LEU A 66 5.53 -3.14 4.47
N ALA A 67 6.46 -3.83 5.13
CA ALA A 67 7.87 -3.80 4.80
C ALA A 67 8.15 -4.30 3.38
N ALA A 68 7.55 -5.44 3.00
CA ALA A 68 7.72 -6.02 1.68
C ALA A 68 7.16 -5.11 0.57
N ILE A 69 5.97 -4.56 0.78
CA ILE A 69 5.34 -3.62 -0.15
C ILE A 69 6.16 -2.34 -0.32
N SER A 70 6.86 -1.88 0.72
CA SER A 70 7.55 -0.59 0.68
C SER A 70 8.96 -0.64 0.11
N PHE A 71 9.83 -1.54 0.59
CA PHE A 71 11.27 -1.45 0.31
C PHE A 71 11.93 -2.74 -0.18
N ASP A 72 11.17 -3.80 -0.44
CA ASP A 72 11.78 -5.04 -0.92
C ASP A 72 12.44 -4.82 -2.29
N ARG A 73 13.67 -5.33 -2.44
CA ARG A 73 14.54 -5.07 -3.61
C ARG A 73 14.74 -6.31 -4.48
N GLY A 74 14.08 -7.42 -4.16
CA GLY A 74 14.14 -8.60 -5.01
C GLY A 74 13.61 -8.26 -6.41
N ASN A 75 14.30 -8.68 -7.46
CA ASN A 75 13.97 -8.36 -8.87
C ASN A 75 12.54 -8.79 -9.31
N THR A 76 11.91 -9.63 -8.51
CA THR A 76 10.56 -10.18 -8.69
C THR A 76 9.51 -9.55 -7.77
N SER A 77 9.91 -8.67 -6.84
CA SER A 77 9.03 -8.16 -5.77
C SER A 77 8.22 -6.94 -6.21
N PRO A 78 6.88 -6.93 -6.02
CA PRO A 78 6.03 -5.80 -6.35
C PRO A 78 6.03 -4.74 -5.24
N SER A 79 7.17 -4.06 -5.06
CA SER A 79 7.35 -3.02 -4.06
C SER A 79 7.35 -1.61 -4.67
N ILE A 80 7.07 -0.59 -3.85
CA ILE A 80 7.18 0.82 -4.22
C ILE A 80 8.57 1.13 -4.77
N PHE A 81 9.62 0.66 -4.08
CA PHE A 81 11.01 0.83 -4.51
C PHE A 81 11.23 0.32 -5.94
N ASN A 82 10.87 -0.94 -6.19
CA ASN A 82 11.08 -1.58 -7.50
C ASN A 82 10.24 -0.93 -8.60
N ILE A 83 8.98 -0.57 -8.31
CA ILE A 83 8.13 0.11 -9.28
C ILE A 83 8.74 1.46 -9.67
N LEU A 84 9.13 2.29 -8.69
CA LEU A 84 9.75 3.58 -8.93
C LEU A 84 11.07 3.46 -9.70
N GLU A 85 11.88 2.45 -9.39
CA GLU A 85 13.10 2.13 -10.13
C GLU A 85 12.78 1.76 -11.58
N LEU A 86 11.82 0.86 -11.82
CA LEU A 86 11.45 0.42 -13.16
C LEU A 86 10.94 1.59 -14.03
N ILE A 87 10.03 2.40 -13.49
CA ILE A 87 9.44 3.53 -14.22
C ILE A 87 10.37 4.74 -14.31
N SER A 88 11.48 4.78 -13.58
CA SER A 88 12.50 5.83 -13.75
C SER A 88 13.15 5.80 -15.14
N SER A 89 13.08 4.67 -15.85
CA SER A 89 13.59 4.61 -17.23
C SER A 89 12.68 5.42 -18.17
N LYS A 90 13.26 6.39 -18.88
CA LYS A 90 12.56 7.24 -19.85
C LYS A 90 11.68 6.44 -20.83
N PRO A 91 12.16 5.33 -21.45
CA PRO A 91 11.32 4.60 -22.41
C PRO A 91 10.05 3.98 -21.81
N LEU A 92 10.09 3.52 -20.55
CA LEU A 92 8.92 2.93 -19.89
C LEU A 92 7.97 4.02 -19.39
N LEU A 93 8.51 5.11 -18.82
CA LEU A 93 7.70 6.24 -18.36
C LEU A 93 6.88 6.83 -19.51
N GLU A 94 7.52 7.07 -20.65
CA GLU A 94 6.85 7.57 -21.86
C GLU A 94 5.80 6.59 -22.39
N ALA A 95 6.04 5.28 -22.27
CA ALA A 95 5.05 4.28 -22.68
C ALA A 95 3.81 4.31 -21.77
N LEU A 96 4.00 4.41 -20.45
CA LEU A 96 2.90 4.56 -19.49
C LEU A 96 2.15 5.88 -19.72
N LYS A 97 2.87 6.98 -19.95
CA LYS A 97 2.27 8.29 -20.22
C LYS A 97 1.39 8.28 -21.46
N ARG A 98 1.86 7.67 -22.56
CA ARG A 98 1.04 7.49 -23.77
C ARG A 98 -0.23 6.69 -23.52
N ASP A 99 -0.15 5.63 -22.71
CA ASP A 99 -1.33 4.83 -22.37
C ASP A 99 -2.31 5.57 -21.46
N TYR A 100 -1.80 6.34 -20.50
CA TYR A 100 -2.60 7.19 -19.61
C TYR A 100 -3.31 8.32 -20.37
N CYS A 101 -2.62 8.92 -21.34
CA CYS A 101 -3.13 10.03 -22.16
C CYS A 101 -3.98 9.56 -23.35
N LYS A 102 -4.66 8.41 -23.28
CA LYS A 102 -5.62 8.03 -24.33
C LYS A 102 -6.83 8.97 -24.28
N PRO A 103 -7.22 9.62 -25.41
CA PRO A 103 -8.34 10.56 -25.42
C PRO A 103 -9.65 9.94 -24.94
N THR A 104 -10.38 10.65 -24.09
CA THR A 104 -11.74 10.25 -23.71
C THR A 104 -12.67 10.53 -24.88
N THR A 105 -13.52 9.58 -25.24
CA THR A 105 -14.53 9.77 -26.28
C THR A 105 -15.66 10.65 -25.77
N ILE A 106 -16.06 11.65 -26.55
CA ILE A 106 -17.25 12.46 -26.24
C ILE A 106 -18.49 11.60 -26.51
N THR A 107 -19.39 11.53 -25.54
CA THR A 107 -20.74 10.99 -25.75
C THR A 107 -21.69 12.14 -26.03
N TRP A 108 -22.30 12.12 -27.21
CA TRP A 108 -23.27 13.13 -27.63
C TRP A 108 -24.68 12.72 -27.20
N VAL A 109 -25.37 13.59 -26.47
CA VAL A 109 -26.75 13.33 -26.00
C VAL A 109 -27.81 13.78 -27.01
N ASN A 110 -27.44 14.71 -27.91
CA ASN A 110 -28.32 15.27 -28.94
C ASN A 110 -27.72 15.08 -30.34
N ASP A 111 -28.57 15.23 -31.36
CA ASP A 111 -28.13 15.34 -32.74
C ASP A 111 -27.39 16.67 -32.95
N VAL A 112 -26.09 16.55 -33.19
CA VAL A 112 -25.18 17.65 -33.49
C VAL A 112 -24.69 17.43 -34.90
N ASP A 113 -24.65 18.48 -35.71
CA ASP A 113 -24.19 18.40 -37.09
C ASP A 113 -22.72 17.93 -37.16
N PRO A 114 -22.31 17.28 -38.28
CA PRO A 114 -20.97 16.70 -38.39
C PRO A 114 -19.82 17.70 -38.22
N GLU A 115 -19.98 18.95 -38.66
CA GLU A 115 -18.93 19.98 -38.58
C GLU A 115 -18.72 20.44 -37.15
N SER A 116 -19.81 20.77 -36.44
CA SER A 116 -19.78 21.09 -35.01
C SER A 116 -19.21 19.93 -34.19
N ARG A 117 -19.60 18.69 -34.52
CA ARG A 117 -19.08 17.48 -33.86
C ARG A 117 -17.56 17.39 -34.00
N ALA A 118 -17.05 17.50 -35.22
CA ALA A 118 -15.61 17.44 -35.50
C ALA A 118 -14.84 18.57 -34.79
N PHE A 119 -15.37 19.80 -34.79
CA PHE A 119 -14.75 20.93 -34.11
C PHE A 119 -14.60 20.68 -32.60
N TRP A 120 -15.66 20.22 -31.93
CA TRP A 120 -15.63 19.98 -30.49
C TRP A 120 -14.83 18.74 -30.10
N GLU A 121 -14.85 17.68 -30.93
CA GLU A 121 -14.03 16.48 -30.71
C GLU A 121 -12.53 16.80 -30.76
N GLU A 122 -12.08 17.60 -31.73
CA GLU A 122 -10.69 18.02 -31.82
C GLU A 122 -10.28 18.91 -30.64
N ARG A 123 -11.12 19.90 -30.30
CA ARG A 123 -10.85 20.81 -29.17
C ARG A 123 -10.84 20.09 -27.82
N HIS A 124 -11.76 19.14 -27.63
CA HIS A 124 -11.78 18.30 -26.43
C HIS A 124 -10.54 17.41 -26.36
N LYS A 125 -10.14 16.80 -27.47
CA LYS A 125 -8.94 15.95 -27.54
C LYS A 125 -7.67 16.73 -27.19
N GLU A 126 -7.48 17.92 -27.75
CA GLU A 126 -6.32 18.77 -27.43
C GLU A 126 -6.25 19.08 -25.93
N ARG A 127 -7.37 19.53 -25.35
CA ARG A 127 -7.47 19.83 -23.92
C ARG A 127 -7.26 18.59 -23.05
N ASP A 128 -7.95 17.49 -23.34
CA ASP A 128 -7.91 16.25 -22.56
C ASP A 128 -6.50 15.64 -22.56
N LEU A 129 -5.78 15.72 -23.69
CA LEU A 129 -4.38 15.31 -23.78
C LEU A 129 -3.47 16.17 -22.91
N GLY A 130 -3.65 17.50 -22.93
CA GLY A 130 -2.90 18.42 -22.08
C GLY A 130 -3.14 18.16 -20.59
N ASP A 131 -4.41 18.11 -20.18
CA ASP A 131 -4.83 17.89 -18.80
C ASP A 131 -4.32 16.53 -18.28
N LYS A 132 -4.45 15.45 -19.06
CA LYS A 132 -3.94 14.12 -18.68
C LYS A 132 -2.43 14.05 -18.61
N SER A 133 -1.74 14.68 -19.56
CA SER A 133 -0.27 14.72 -19.56
C SER A 133 0.26 15.42 -18.31
N GLN A 134 -0.34 16.55 -17.94
CA GLN A 134 0.01 17.27 -16.71
C GLN A 134 -0.27 16.41 -15.47
N ARG A 135 -1.48 15.83 -15.36
CA ARG A 135 -1.84 14.97 -14.22
C ARG A 135 -0.92 13.77 -14.06
N PHE A 136 -0.53 13.12 -15.17
CA PHE A 136 0.44 12.03 -15.15
C PHE A 136 1.75 12.46 -14.49
N ASP A 137 2.28 13.62 -14.90
CA ASP A 137 3.52 14.15 -14.33
C ASP A 137 3.33 14.51 -12.85
N GLU A 138 2.21 15.11 -12.47
CA GLU A 138 1.89 15.43 -11.07
C GLU A 138 1.86 14.17 -10.18
N HIS A 139 1.15 13.12 -10.61
CA HIS A 139 1.09 11.83 -9.90
C HIS A 139 2.49 11.21 -9.75
N TYR A 140 3.30 11.25 -10.82
CA TYR A 140 4.68 10.72 -10.79
C TYR A 140 5.55 11.45 -9.78
N HIS A 141 5.53 12.79 -9.81
CA HIS A 141 6.33 13.61 -8.89
C HIS A 141 5.86 13.48 -7.46
N LYS A 142 4.53 13.42 -7.22
CA LYS A 142 3.94 13.24 -5.90
C LYS A 142 4.31 11.88 -5.30
N ALA A 143 4.19 10.79 -6.05
CA ALA A 143 4.61 9.46 -5.59
C ALA A 143 6.10 9.42 -5.19
N LYS A 144 6.97 10.01 -6.02
CA LYS A 144 8.41 10.10 -5.72
C LYS A 144 8.71 10.94 -4.48
N LYS A 145 8.05 12.09 -4.34
CA LYS A 145 8.22 13.00 -3.20
C LYS A 145 7.82 12.29 -1.90
N LEU A 146 6.59 11.76 -1.85
CA LEU A 146 6.06 11.07 -0.67
C LEU A 146 6.95 9.87 -0.28
N PHE A 147 7.41 9.07 -1.25
CA PHE A 147 8.32 7.97 -0.95
C PHE A 147 9.70 8.44 -0.47
N SER A 148 10.21 9.55 -1.00
CA SER A 148 11.45 10.15 -0.52
C SER A 148 11.33 10.65 0.91
N GLU A 149 10.23 11.30 1.25
CA GLU A 149 9.91 11.77 2.61
C GLU A 149 9.78 10.58 3.57
N LEU A 150 9.03 9.54 3.19
CA LEU A 150 8.88 8.32 3.99
C LEU A 150 10.23 7.67 4.31
N LYS A 151 11.13 7.55 3.31
CA LYS A 151 12.47 6.99 3.52
C LYS A 151 13.32 7.73 4.54
N GLY A 152 13.05 9.02 4.76
CA GLY A 152 13.76 9.84 5.74
C GLY A 152 13.18 9.77 7.15
N LYS A 153 12.03 9.12 7.35
CA LYS A 153 11.38 9.01 8.66
C LYS A 153 12.01 7.88 9.49
N ASP A 154 12.19 8.13 10.79
CA ASP A 154 12.64 7.11 11.76
C ASP A 154 11.76 5.85 11.72
N LEU A 155 10.44 6.04 11.60
CA LEU A 155 9.47 4.96 11.48
C LEU A 155 9.80 4.00 10.31
N HIS A 156 10.23 4.51 9.16
CA HIS A 156 10.63 3.69 8.03
C HIS A 156 11.87 2.83 8.36
N HIS A 157 12.84 3.39 9.07
CA HIS A 157 14.03 2.65 9.50
C HIS A 157 13.69 1.56 10.53
N LYS A 158 12.80 1.84 11.48
CA LYS A 158 12.30 0.85 12.45
C LYS A 158 11.60 -0.33 11.76
N MET A 159 10.67 -0.04 10.85
CA MET A 159 9.96 -1.06 10.07
C MET A 159 10.92 -1.95 9.29
N ARG A 160 11.94 -1.35 8.67
CA ARG A 160 12.99 -2.08 7.95
C ARG A 160 13.83 -2.97 8.86
N ASN A 161 14.23 -2.44 10.02
CA ASN A 161 15.04 -3.18 10.99
C ASN A 161 14.28 -4.38 11.56
N VAL A 162 13.03 -4.19 11.97
CA VAL A 162 12.16 -5.27 12.46
C VAL A 162 12.01 -6.36 11.40
N ARG A 163 11.64 -6.02 10.15
CA ARG A 163 11.50 -7.04 9.10
C ARG A 163 12.80 -7.82 8.86
N ASN A 164 13.95 -7.14 8.81
CA ASN A 164 15.22 -7.83 8.58
C ASN A 164 15.60 -8.71 9.77
N LYS A 165 15.56 -8.16 10.97
CA LYS A 165 16.13 -8.81 12.15
C LYS A 165 15.19 -9.83 12.78
N LEU A 166 13.91 -9.52 12.85
CA LEU A 166 12.91 -10.39 13.47
C LEU A 166 12.32 -11.38 12.49
N VAL A 167 11.94 -10.92 11.30
CA VAL A 167 11.18 -11.77 10.38
C VAL A 167 12.09 -12.59 9.47
N ALA A 168 13.19 -12.00 8.99
CA ALA A 168 14.09 -12.68 8.05
C ALA A 168 15.23 -13.45 8.74
N HIS A 169 15.74 -12.95 9.88
CA HIS A 169 16.96 -13.49 10.49
C HIS A 169 16.78 -14.12 11.87
N TYR A 170 15.60 -14.02 12.50
CA TYR A 170 15.33 -14.56 13.85
C TYR A 170 16.44 -14.19 14.85
N GLU A 171 16.76 -12.88 14.91
CA GLU A 171 17.85 -12.37 15.74
C GLU A 171 17.69 -12.79 17.20
N MET A 172 18.75 -13.37 17.78
CA MET A 172 18.80 -13.73 19.20
C MET A 172 19.32 -12.55 20.02
N ARG A 173 18.76 -12.36 21.21
CA ARG A 173 19.17 -11.36 22.21
C ARG A 173 19.47 -12.06 23.53
N GLN A 174 20.27 -11.41 24.37
CA GLN A 174 20.47 -11.86 25.74
C GLN A 174 19.42 -11.22 26.65
N ASP A 175 18.81 -12.04 27.50
CA ASP A 175 17.93 -11.63 28.59
C ASP A 175 18.48 -12.20 29.89
N GLY A 176 19.22 -11.37 30.63
CA GLY A 176 20.05 -11.83 31.73
C GLY A 176 21.11 -12.85 31.26
N THR A 177 20.98 -14.10 31.71
CA THR A 177 21.91 -15.20 31.38
C THR A 177 21.43 -16.08 30.23
N GLU A 178 20.20 -15.90 29.73
CA GLU A 178 19.62 -16.80 28.73
C GLU A 178 19.46 -16.12 27.37
N PRO A 179 19.71 -16.83 26.26
CA PRO A 179 19.41 -16.34 24.94
C PRO A 179 17.91 -16.47 24.65
N ARG A 180 17.29 -15.39 24.16
CA ARG A 180 15.90 -15.37 23.67
C ARG A 180 15.82 -14.84 22.24
N LEU A 181 14.71 -15.11 21.55
CA LEU A 181 14.41 -14.40 20.30
C LEU A 181 14.17 -12.91 20.61
N ALA A 182 14.64 -12.04 19.73
CA ALA A 182 14.29 -10.65 19.77
C ALA A 182 12.78 -10.47 19.55
N ASP A 183 12.21 -9.42 20.12
CA ASP A 183 10.81 -9.02 19.96
C ASP A 183 10.71 -7.61 19.35
N PRO A 184 9.54 -7.17 18.88
CA PRO A 184 9.40 -5.83 18.30
C PRO A 184 9.70 -4.68 19.27
N LYS A 185 9.54 -4.88 20.58
CA LYS A 185 9.83 -3.87 21.61
C LYS A 185 11.33 -3.61 21.70
N ASP A 186 12.17 -4.60 21.43
CA ASP A 186 13.63 -4.47 21.30
C ASP A 186 14.06 -3.49 20.18
N PHE A 187 13.14 -3.13 19.28
CA PHE A 187 13.34 -2.17 18.19
C PHE A 187 12.57 -0.86 18.37
N ASN A 188 12.00 -0.62 19.55
CA ASN A 188 11.15 0.53 19.85
C ASN A 188 9.98 0.69 18.85
N LEU A 189 9.47 -0.41 18.31
CA LEU A 189 8.31 -0.41 17.41
C LEU A 189 7.03 -0.66 18.21
N LYS A 190 6.13 0.33 18.23
CA LYS A 190 4.86 0.29 18.96
C LYS A 190 3.72 -0.17 18.06
N TRP A 191 2.64 -0.67 18.65
CA TRP A 191 1.44 -1.09 17.93
C TRP A 191 0.92 -0.04 16.92
N GLY A 192 0.76 1.21 17.38
CA GLY A 192 0.30 2.32 16.54
C GLY A 192 1.28 2.76 15.45
N ASP A 193 2.55 2.36 15.53
CA ASP A 193 3.54 2.66 14.49
C ASP A 193 3.21 1.93 13.18
N VAL A 194 2.61 0.74 13.27
CA VAL A 194 2.24 -0.07 12.09
C VAL A 194 1.05 0.52 11.35
N GLU A 195 0.02 0.98 12.07
CA GLU A 195 -1.10 1.71 11.47
C GLU A 195 -0.61 3.05 10.87
N SER A 196 0.23 3.78 11.60
CA SER A 196 0.83 5.02 11.08
C SER A 196 1.62 4.78 9.80
N TYR A 197 2.41 3.70 9.74
CA TYR A 197 3.16 3.35 8.54
C TYR A 197 2.27 2.94 7.38
N PHE A 198 1.15 2.25 7.64
CA PHE A 198 0.15 1.93 6.63
C PHE A 198 -0.45 3.22 6.02
N GLU A 199 -0.86 4.18 6.83
CA GLU A 199 -1.44 5.45 6.35
C GLU A 199 -0.44 6.27 5.53
N GLU A 200 0.86 6.16 5.83
CA GLU A 200 1.92 6.81 5.05
C GLU A 200 2.18 6.12 3.70
N LEU A 201 1.99 4.80 3.62
CA LEU A 201 2.12 4.03 2.37
C LEU A 201 0.93 4.20 1.44
N LYS A 202 -0.28 4.32 2.02
CA LYS A 202 -1.55 4.44 1.29
C LYS A 202 -1.51 5.47 0.16
N PRO A 203 -1.17 6.75 0.39
CA PRO A 203 -1.16 7.76 -0.67
C PRO A 203 -0.10 7.44 -1.74
N ILE A 204 1.07 6.91 -1.39
CA ILE A 204 2.12 6.57 -2.37
C ILE A 204 1.61 5.50 -3.36
N ILE A 205 0.97 4.46 -2.82
CA ILE A 205 0.48 3.33 -3.61
C ILE A 205 -0.67 3.77 -4.52
N VAL A 206 -1.59 4.59 -4.03
CA VAL A 206 -2.71 5.13 -4.83
C VAL A 206 -2.19 5.95 -6.01
N GLU A 207 -1.22 6.83 -5.81
CA GLU A 207 -0.61 7.63 -6.88
C GLU A 207 0.07 6.75 -7.94
N LEU A 208 0.78 5.70 -7.52
CA LEU A 208 1.43 4.76 -8.44
C LEU A 208 0.42 3.94 -9.26
N VAL A 209 -0.62 3.43 -8.61
CA VAL A 209 -1.64 2.61 -9.28
C VAL A 209 -2.42 3.44 -10.30
N LEU A 210 -2.79 4.66 -9.92
CA LEU A 210 -3.45 5.60 -10.83
C LEU A 210 -2.56 5.92 -12.03
N LEU A 211 -1.27 6.20 -11.81
CA LEU A 211 -0.33 6.46 -12.90
C LEU A 211 -0.14 5.27 -13.85
N ILE A 212 -0.04 4.05 -13.31
CA ILE A 212 0.35 2.85 -14.07
C ILE A 212 -0.85 2.20 -14.79
N SER A 213 -2.01 2.19 -14.14
CA SER A 213 -3.20 1.48 -14.58
C SER A 213 -4.36 2.41 -14.97
N ASN A 214 -4.26 3.71 -14.66
CA ASN A 214 -5.38 4.67 -14.78
C ASN A 214 -6.63 4.22 -13.99
N GLU A 215 -6.39 3.55 -12.85
CA GLU A 215 -7.42 3.04 -11.95
C GLU A 215 -7.39 3.84 -10.64
N ALA A 216 -8.57 4.23 -10.15
CA ALA A 216 -8.73 4.85 -8.85
C ALA A 216 -9.31 3.83 -7.86
N TYR A 217 -8.76 3.81 -6.64
CA TYR A 217 -9.20 2.91 -5.56
C TYR A 217 -9.73 3.74 -4.39
N ALA A 218 -10.98 3.52 -4.01
CA ALA A 218 -11.61 4.13 -2.84
C ALA A 218 -11.29 3.32 -1.58
N LEU A 219 -10.03 3.35 -1.14
CA LEU A 219 -9.54 2.54 -0.02
C LEU A 219 -10.32 2.74 1.28
N ASP A 220 -10.84 3.94 1.52
CA ASP A 220 -11.61 4.23 2.74
C ASP A 220 -12.96 3.48 2.76
N LEU A 221 -13.57 3.20 1.60
CA LEU A 221 -14.79 2.35 1.52
C LEU A 221 -14.49 0.90 1.87
N PHE A 222 -13.31 0.39 1.52
CA PHE A 222 -12.91 -0.96 1.90
C PHE A 222 -12.67 -1.08 3.42
N ARG A 223 -12.19 -0.02 4.07
CA ARG A 223 -11.94 -0.01 5.51
C ARG A 223 -13.21 -0.26 6.33
N GLU A 224 -14.32 0.39 5.96
CA GLU A 224 -15.63 0.18 6.62
C GLU A 224 -16.07 -1.29 6.57
N ASP A 225 -15.89 -1.93 5.41
CA ASP A 225 -16.20 -3.35 5.22
C ASP A 225 -15.28 -4.25 6.05
N HIS A 226 -13.98 -3.95 6.10
CA HIS A 226 -13.01 -4.72 6.88
C HIS A 226 -13.29 -4.63 8.38
N GLU A 227 -13.64 -3.43 8.88
CA GLU A 227 -14.04 -3.23 10.27
C GLU A 227 -15.35 -3.96 10.61
N ARG A 228 -16.32 -3.98 9.69
CA ARG A 228 -17.55 -4.76 9.85
C ARG A 228 -17.26 -6.26 9.96
N ILE A 229 -16.45 -6.80 9.05
CA ILE A 229 -16.04 -8.21 9.08
C ILE A 229 -15.33 -8.53 10.40
N SER A 230 -14.42 -7.66 10.84
CA SER A 230 -13.70 -7.84 12.10
C SER A 230 -14.64 -7.88 13.31
N ARG A 231 -15.56 -6.91 13.42
CA ARG A 231 -16.57 -6.88 14.49
C ARG A 231 -17.41 -8.15 14.50
N ASP A 232 -17.85 -8.62 13.35
CA ASP A 232 -18.67 -9.83 13.27
C ASP A 232 -17.86 -11.10 13.61
N PHE A 233 -16.59 -11.16 13.25
CA PHE A 233 -15.69 -12.28 13.60
C PHE A 233 -15.47 -12.40 15.11
N TRP A 234 -15.30 -11.28 15.82
CA TRP A 234 -15.02 -11.26 17.26
C TRP A 234 -16.25 -11.33 18.17
N LYS A 235 -17.47 -11.34 17.62
CA LYS A 235 -18.73 -11.44 18.38
C LYS A 235 -18.98 -12.80 19.06
N LEU A 236 -18.04 -13.75 18.98
CA LEU A 236 -18.13 -15.06 19.62
C LEU A 236 -17.85 -15.01 21.14
#